data_AF-A0A4U0XI32-F1
#
_entry.id   AF-A0A4U0XI32-F1
#
_cell.length_a   1.000
_cell.length_b   1.000
_cell.length_c   1.000
_cell.angle_alpha   90.00
_cell.angle_beta   90.00
_cell.angle_gamma   90.00
#
_symmetry.space_group_name_H-M   'P 1'
#
loop_
_entity.id
_entity.type
_entity.pdbx_description
1 polymer ?
#
loop_
_entity_poly.entity_id
_entity_poly.type
_entity_poly.pdbx_seq_one_letter_code
_entity_poly.pdbx_strand_id
1 'polypeptide(L)'
;MANMFGVLNRFISRLDSDSSVQKPGAQSGYGFQVLRNTNLELPIEPWFDFIIGINGRTLDNPDPNLFATEGQRIRELYVPIPLDPPSLQLSLQWTPLSDIENVWHILDVIPDSPADIAGLLPYGDYVIGSPEGF
;
A
#
# COMPACT_ATOMS: atom_id res chain seq x y z
N MET A 1 -6.19 -1.79 -38.34
CA MET A 1 -5.31 -2.02 -37.18
C MET A 1 -5.82 -1.15 -36.03
N ALA A 2 -6.44 -1.75 -35.01
CA ALA A 2 -6.84 -1.01 -33.82
C ALA A 2 -5.58 -0.73 -33.00
N ASN A 3 -5.23 0.54 -32.82
CA ASN A 3 -4.03 0.97 -32.09
C ASN A 3 -4.09 0.48 -30.64
N MET A 4 -3.10 -0.28 -30.18
CA MET A 4 -2.98 -0.73 -28.78
C MET A 4 -3.02 0.44 -27.77
N PHE A 5 -2.61 1.64 -28.18
CA PHE A 5 -2.75 2.88 -27.40
C PHE A 5 -4.21 3.27 -27.09
N GLY A 6 -5.16 2.98 -27.98
CA GLY A 6 -6.58 3.26 -27.75
C GLY A 6 -7.23 2.30 -26.76
N VAL A 7 -6.69 1.08 -26.65
CA VAL A 7 -7.12 0.09 -25.65
C VAL A 7 -6.60 0.48 -24.27
N LEU A 8 -5.34 0.93 -24.18
CA LEU A 8 -4.74 1.43 -22.94
C LEU A 8 -5.49 2.65 -22.39
N ASN A 9 -5.76 3.66 -23.23
CA ASN A 9 -6.51 4.84 -22.79
C ASN A 9 -7.92 4.48 -22.30
N ARG A 10 -8.58 3.50 -22.93
CA ARG A 10 -9.90 3.02 -22.49
C ARG A 10 -9.84 2.26 -21.17
N PHE A 11 -8.76 1.54 -20.91
CA PHE A 11 -8.53 0.86 -19.64
C PHE A 11 -8.27 1.86 -18.51
N ILE A 12 -7.39 2.84 -18.72
CA ILE A 12 -7.12 3.92 -17.75
C ILE A 12 -8.40 4.71 -17.45
N SER A 13 -9.18 5.09 -18.47
CA SER A 13 -10.46 5.79 -18.25
C SER A 13 -11.50 4.95 -17.50
N ARG A 14 -11.42 3.61 -17.55
CA ARG A 14 -12.29 2.73 -16.75
C ARG A 14 -11.83 2.65 -15.30
N LEU A 15 -10.52 2.57 -15.07
CA LEU A 15 -9.94 2.65 -13.73
C LEU A 15 -10.26 3.98 -13.05
N ASP A 16 -10.10 5.10 -13.76
CA ASP A 16 -10.45 6.43 -13.25
C ASP A 16 -11.95 6.53 -12.93
N SER A 17 -12.82 5.86 -13.70
CA SER A 17 -14.27 5.90 -13.49
C SER A 17 -14.79 5.05 -12.33
N ASP A 18 -14.05 4.04 -11.87
CA ASP A 18 -14.45 3.16 -10.76
C ASP A 18 -14.12 3.73 -9.36
N SER A 19 -13.56 4.93 -9.27
CA SER A 19 -13.14 5.57 -8.02
C SER A 19 -14.28 6.22 -7.19
N SER A 20 -15.55 5.81 -7.36
CA SER A 20 -16.66 6.39 -6.56
C SER A 20 -17.75 5.42 -6.10
N VAL A 21 -17.46 4.12 -5.97
CA VAL A 21 -18.34 3.27 -5.15
C VAL A 21 -17.91 3.42 -3.70
N GLN A 22 -18.44 4.45 -3.03
CA GLN A 22 -18.46 4.52 -1.57
C GLN A 22 -19.14 3.26 -1.03
N LYS A 23 -18.37 2.25 -0.63
CA LYS A 23 -18.87 1.16 0.21
C LYS A 23 -19.34 1.80 1.53
N PRO A 24 -20.63 1.73 1.89
CA PRO A 24 -21.12 2.23 3.16
C PRO A 24 -20.77 1.18 4.23
N GLY A 25 -19.64 1.35 4.95
CA GLY A 25 -19.32 0.36 6.00
C GLY A 25 -18.05 0.52 6.82
N ALA A 26 -17.06 1.32 6.44
CA ALA A 26 -15.88 1.51 7.27
C ALA A 26 -15.55 3.00 7.33
N GLN A 27 -15.59 3.59 8.52
CA GLN A 27 -14.76 4.75 8.77
C GLN A 27 -13.33 4.25 8.60
N SER A 28 -12.72 4.38 7.43
CA SER A 28 -11.34 3.95 7.25
C SER A 28 -10.47 4.90 8.06
N GLY A 29 -9.86 4.41 9.14
CA GLY A 29 -8.83 5.16 9.83
C GLY A 29 -7.68 5.49 8.88
N TYR A 30 -6.82 6.42 9.28
CA TYR A 30 -5.58 6.72 8.59
C TYR A 30 -4.36 6.30 9.41
N GLY A 31 -3.24 6.09 8.71
CA GLY A 31 -1.95 5.87 9.32
C GLY A 31 -0.82 6.32 8.40
N PHE A 32 0.40 6.30 8.92
CA PHE A 32 1.58 6.45 8.08
C PHE A 32 1.98 5.09 7.51
N GLN A 33 1.65 4.84 6.25
CA GLN A 33 2.16 3.69 5.51
C GLN A 33 3.68 3.79 5.40
N VAL A 34 4.36 2.67 5.63
CA VAL A 34 5.81 2.60 5.49
C VAL A 34 6.14 2.32 4.03
N LEU A 35 6.71 3.29 3.31
CA LEU A 35 7.09 3.10 1.90
C LEU A 35 8.48 2.45 1.76
N ARG A 36 9.37 2.72 2.72
CA ARG A 36 10.74 2.21 2.71
C ARG A 36 11.26 2.04 4.12
N ASN A 37 12.02 0.97 4.33
CA ASN A 37 12.76 0.71 5.55
C ASN A 37 14.23 0.42 5.19
N THR A 38 15.16 1.27 5.62
CA THR A 38 16.60 0.99 5.49
C THR A 38 17.24 0.52 6.80
N ASN A 39 16.49 0.48 7.89
CA ASN A 39 16.90 -0.07 9.15
C ASN A 39 16.37 -1.51 9.30
N LEU A 40 17.18 -2.48 8.88
CA LEU A 40 16.81 -3.90 8.89
C LEU A 40 16.67 -4.51 10.28
N GLU A 41 17.06 -3.79 11.34
CA GLU A 41 16.83 -4.19 12.73
C GLU A 41 15.37 -3.93 13.17
N LEU A 42 14.64 -3.07 12.45
CA LEU A 42 13.22 -2.82 12.68
C LEU A 42 12.40 -3.88 11.95
N PRO A 43 11.59 -4.70 12.67
CA PRO A 43 10.70 -5.67 12.07
C PRO A 43 9.46 -4.96 11.52
N ILE A 44 9.67 -4.06 10.56
CA ILE A 44 8.68 -3.26 9.86
C ILE A 44 8.82 -3.52 8.37
N GLU A 45 7.74 -3.97 7.76
CA GLU A 45 7.62 -4.38 6.37
C GLU A 45 7.11 -3.19 5.53
N PRO A 46 7.89 -2.70 4.54
CA PRO A 46 7.42 -1.70 3.61
C PRO A 46 6.14 -2.14 2.87
N TRP A 47 5.32 -1.18 2.48
CA TRP A 47 3.99 -1.31 1.87
C TRP A 47 2.90 -1.90 2.76
N PHE A 48 3.24 -2.87 3.61
CA PHE A 48 2.28 -3.64 4.41
C PHE A 48 2.04 -3.05 5.80
N ASP A 49 3.04 -2.40 6.40
CA ASP A 49 2.90 -1.83 7.73
C ASP A 49 2.47 -0.35 7.72
N PHE A 50 1.65 -0.02 8.73
CA PHE A 50 1.19 1.33 9.02
C PHE A 50 1.55 1.72 10.45
N ILE A 51 2.11 2.91 10.64
CA ILE A 51 2.25 3.52 11.96
C ILE A 51 0.95 4.26 12.27
N ILE A 52 0.23 3.76 13.27
CA ILE A 52 -1.09 4.27 13.68
C ILE A 52 -1.06 4.94 15.06
N GLY A 53 0.06 4.84 15.78
CA GLY A 53 0.22 5.40 17.11
C GLY A 53 1.69 5.52 17.52
N ILE A 54 1.97 6.46 18.43
CA ILE A 54 3.31 6.71 18.99
C ILE A 54 3.16 7.02 20.48
N ASN A 55 3.96 6.38 21.34
CA ASN A 55 3.98 6.61 22.79
C ASN A 55 2.61 6.47 23.47
N GLY A 56 1.85 5.43 23.10
CA GLY A 56 0.51 5.16 23.65
C GLY A 56 -0.58 6.14 23.17
N ARG A 57 -0.31 6.95 22.15
CA ARG A 57 -1.28 7.86 21.53
C ARG A 57 -1.54 7.44 20.09
N THR A 58 -2.81 7.19 19.77
CA THR A 58 -3.26 6.99 18.39
C THR A 58 -3.08 8.29 17.60
N LEU A 59 -2.64 8.19 16.34
CA LEU A 59 -2.44 9.33 15.44
C LEU A 59 -3.75 9.84 14.83
N ASP A 60 -4.75 8.97 14.71
CA ASP A 60 -6.10 9.27 14.24
C ASP A 60 -7.17 8.71 15.20
N ASN A 61 -8.41 8.57 14.75
CA ASN A 61 -9.55 8.06 15.50
C ASN A 61 -9.17 6.84 16.37
N PRO A 62 -9.31 6.95 17.72
CA PRO A 62 -8.87 5.91 18.65
C PRO A 62 -9.79 4.69 18.70
N ASP A 63 -10.81 4.58 17.84
CA ASP A 63 -11.71 3.45 17.83
C ASP A 63 -10.96 2.14 17.45
N PRO A 64 -10.84 1.18 18.39
CA PRO A 64 -10.12 -0.07 18.16
C PRO A 64 -10.75 -0.92 17.05
N ASN A 65 -12.05 -0.71 16.75
CA ASN A 65 -12.74 -1.46 15.72
C ASN A 65 -12.31 -1.05 14.30
N LEU A 66 -11.68 0.12 14.13
CA LEU A 66 -11.15 0.56 12.83
C LEU A 66 -9.99 -0.30 12.33
N PHE A 67 -9.34 -1.01 13.26
CA PHE A 67 -8.19 -1.86 13.01
C PHE A 67 -8.55 -3.35 13.09
N ALA A 68 -9.83 -3.67 13.28
CA ALA A 68 -10.33 -5.03 13.44
C ALA A 68 -10.72 -5.69 12.10
N THR A 69 -10.29 -5.12 10.96
CA THR A 69 -10.55 -5.70 9.64
C THR A 69 -9.83 -7.05 9.53
N GLU A 70 -10.52 -8.04 8.99
CA GLU A 70 -10.05 -9.43 8.91
C GLU A 70 -8.66 -9.51 8.25
N GLY A 71 -7.67 -10.02 8.99
CA GLY A 71 -6.27 -10.14 8.54
C GLY A 71 -5.30 -9.08 9.06
N GLN A 72 -5.77 -7.97 9.65
CA GLN A 72 -4.90 -6.95 10.25
C GLN A 72 -4.46 -7.34 11.67
N ARG A 73 -3.18 -7.13 11.99
CA ARG A 73 -2.62 -7.38 13.34
C ARG A 73 -1.96 -6.13 13.87
N ILE A 74 -2.47 -5.60 14.98
CA ILE A 74 -1.81 -4.51 15.72
C ILE A 74 -0.68 -5.10 16.57
N ARG A 75 0.47 -4.42 16.59
CA ARG A 75 1.60 -4.71 17.48
C ARG A 75 2.25 -3.43 17.96
N GLU A 76 2.74 -3.44 19.19
CA GLU A 76 3.56 -2.36 19.74
C GLU A 76 5.04 -2.70 19.58
N LEU A 77 5.83 -1.73 19.10
CA LEU A 77 7.28 -1.84 18.96
C LEU A 77 7.94 -0.79 19.85
N TYR A 78 8.89 -1.23 20.67
CA TYR A 78 9.75 -0.35 21.46
C TYR A 78 11.05 -0.14 20.71
N VAL A 79 11.20 1.02 20.08
CA VAL A 79 12.34 1.34 19.23
C VAL A 79 13.19 2.42 19.88
N PRO A 80 14.48 2.17 20.17
CA PRO A 80 15.38 3.23 20.56
C PRO A 80 15.64 4.14 19.36
N ILE A 81 15.42 5.44 19.51
CA ILE A 81 15.76 6.42 18.47
C ILE A 81 17.25 6.76 18.61
N PRO A 82 18.09 6.52 17.58
CA PRO A 82 19.49 6.93 17.60
C PRO A 82 19.61 8.41 17.95
N LEU A 83 20.63 8.81 18.72
CA LEU A 83 20.78 10.21 19.11
C LEU A 83 21.40 11.08 18.01
N ASP A 84 22.16 10.47 17.08
CA ASP A 84 22.88 11.20 16.03
C ASP A 84 23.09 10.34 14.75
N PRO A 85 22.41 10.64 13.63
CA PRO A 85 21.25 11.53 13.53
C PRO A 85 19.98 10.87 14.10
N PRO A 86 19.03 11.64 14.67
CA PRO A 86 17.78 11.10 15.18
C PRO A 86 16.83 10.69 14.06
N SER A 87 16.91 9.43 13.65
CA SER A 87 16.07 8.87 12.60
C SER A 87 15.81 7.38 12.79
N LEU A 88 14.59 6.96 12.45
CA LEU A 88 14.24 5.54 12.30
C LEU A 88 14.67 4.97 10.95
N GLN A 89 15.10 5.84 10.02
CA GLN A 89 15.48 5.47 8.64
C GLN A 89 14.31 4.82 7.88
N LEU A 90 13.12 5.37 8.08
CA LEU A 90 11.89 5.02 7.39
C LEU A 90 11.46 6.15 6.45
N SER A 91 10.85 5.80 5.32
CA SER A 91 10.07 6.72 4.49
C SER A 91 8.59 6.42 4.68
N LEU A 92 7.79 7.45 4.95
CA LEU A 92 6.40 7.33 5.38
C LEU A 92 5.48 8.17 4.50
N GLN A 93 4.25 7.69 4.27
CA GLN A 93 3.18 8.44 3.61
C GLN A 93 1.90 8.34 4.42
N TRP A 94 1.20 9.47 4.58
CA TRP A 94 -0.12 9.49 5.22
C TRP A 94 -1.16 8.91 4.26
N THR A 95 -1.74 7.77 4.62
CA THR A 95 -2.56 6.96 3.72
C THR A 95 -3.78 6.39 4.47
N PRO A 96 -4.96 6.28 3.84
CA PRO A 96 -6.08 5.53 4.40
C PRO A 96 -5.69 4.08 4.67
N LEU A 97 -6.11 3.51 5.80
CA LEU A 97 -5.84 2.11 6.12
C LEU A 97 -6.54 1.14 5.15
N SER A 98 -7.62 1.56 4.49
CA SER A 98 -8.30 0.78 3.45
C SER A 98 -7.48 0.58 2.18
N ASP A 99 -6.38 1.31 2.00
CA ASP A 99 -5.55 1.22 0.78
C ASP A 99 -4.89 -0.16 0.61
N ILE A 100 -4.83 -0.96 1.68
CA ILE A 100 -4.38 -2.36 1.63
C ILE A 100 -5.23 -3.26 0.71
N GLU A 101 -6.46 -2.85 0.39
CA GLU A 101 -7.34 -3.60 -0.52
C GLU A 101 -6.97 -3.38 -2.00
N ASN A 102 -6.15 -2.37 -2.30
CA ASN A 102 -5.80 -1.97 -3.67
C ASN A 102 -4.62 -2.80 -4.20
N VAL A 103 -4.88 -4.09 -4.44
CA VAL A 103 -3.90 -5.06 -4.96
C VAL A 103 -4.40 -5.67 -6.27
N TRP A 104 -3.55 -5.69 -7.30
CA TRP A 104 -3.85 -6.33 -8.57
C TRP A 104 -3.03 -7.60 -8.77
N HIS A 105 -3.72 -8.75 -8.89
CA HIS A 105 -3.09 -10.04 -9.17
C HIS A 105 -2.74 -10.15 -10.66
N ILE A 106 -1.49 -10.49 -10.97
CA ILE A 106 -1.07 -10.79 -12.33
C ILE A 106 -1.58 -12.18 -12.72
N LEU A 107 -2.35 -12.26 -13.80
CA LEU A 107 -2.89 -13.52 -14.32
C LEU A 107 -2.02 -14.00 -15.49
N ASP A 108 -2.60 -14.25 -16.65
CA ASP A 108 -1.87 -14.63 -17.85
C ASP A 108 -0.99 -13.47 -18.36
N VAL A 109 0.25 -13.79 -18.70
CA VAL A 109 1.21 -12.88 -19.33
C VAL A 109 1.51 -13.38 -20.73
N ILE A 110 1.27 -12.52 -21.73
CA ILE A 110 1.43 -12.87 -23.15
C ILE A 110 2.92 -12.73 -23.53
N PRO A 111 3.51 -13.70 -24.25
CA PRO A 111 4.89 -13.59 -24.75
C PRO A 111 5.11 -12.32 -25.58
N ASP A 112 6.29 -11.70 -25.42
CA ASP A 112 6.71 -10.44 -26.06
C ASP A 112 5.84 -9.21 -25.74
N SER A 113 4.92 -9.32 -24.78
CA SER A 113 4.15 -8.16 -24.30
C SER A 113 5.00 -7.28 -23.37
N PRO A 114 4.58 -6.02 -23.10
CA PRO A 114 5.27 -5.18 -22.11
C PRO A 114 5.38 -5.83 -20.71
N ALA A 115 4.39 -6.62 -20.31
CA ALA A 115 4.41 -7.34 -19.03
C ALA A 115 5.48 -8.44 -19.00
N ASP A 116 5.62 -9.19 -20.11
CA ASP A 116 6.65 -10.23 -20.28
C ASP A 116 8.06 -9.61 -20.29
N ILE A 117 8.23 -8.51 -21.04
CA ILE A 117 9.50 -7.76 -21.10
C ILE A 117 9.87 -7.17 -19.73
N ALA A 118 8.87 -6.75 -18.94
CA ALA A 118 9.07 -6.27 -17.58
C ALA A 118 9.34 -7.42 -16.57
N GLY A 119 9.20 -8.68 -16.99
CA GLY A 119 9.46 -9.85 -16.16
C GLY A 119 8.35 -10.21 -15.17
N LEU A 120 7.12 -9.75 -15.40
CA LEU A 120 5.99 -10.09 -14.53
C LEU A 120 5.68 -11.59 -14.61
N LEU A 121 5.58 -12.23 -13.45
CA LEU A 121 5.31 -13.65 -13.34
C LEU A 121 3.81 -13.94 -13.33
N PRO A 122 3.30 -14.75 -14.27
CA PRO A 122 1.88 -15.09 -14.29
C PRO A 122 1.48 -15.86 -13.04
N TYR A 123 0.39 -15.42 -12.41
CA TYR A 123 -0.17 -15.94 -11.15
C TYR A 123 0.74 -15.84 -9.91
N GLY A 124 2.01 -15.47 -10.06
CA GLY A 124 2.98 -15.33 -8.97
C GLY A 124 3.11 -13.90 -8.43
N ASP A 125 2.91 -12.91 -9.31
CA ASP A 125 3.13 -11.50 -8.95
C ASP A 125 1.84 -10.76 -8.62
N TYR A 126 2.00 -9.75 -7.76
CA TYR A 126 0.95 -8.81 -7.36
C TYR A 126 1.50 -7.38 -7.48
N VAL A 127 0.71 -6.49 -8.08
CA VAL A 127 1.00 -5.06 -8.08
C VAL A 127 0.30 -4.43 -6.88
N ILE A 128 1.08 -3.80 -6.00
CA ILE A 128 0.62 -3.23 -4.73
C ILE A 128 0.76 -1.70 -4.65
N GLY A 129 1.36 -1.07 -5.66
CA GLY A 129 1.59 0.38 -5.66
C GLY A 129 2.66 0.82 -6.65
N SER A 130 2.91 2.13 -6.67
CA SER A 130 3.99 2.76 -7.45
C SER A 130 4.88 3.61 -6.53
N PRO A 131 6.19 3.75 -6.81
CA PRO A 131 7.09 4.57 -6.00
C PRO A 131 6.71 6.06 -5.91
N GLU A 132 5.90 6.56 -6.85
CA GLU A 132 5.48 7.97 -6.90
C GLU A 132 4.15 8.22 -6.18
N GLY A 133 3.53 7.18 -5.60
CA GLY A 133 2.19 7.26 -5.01
C GLY A 133 1.08 7.31 -6.06
N PHE A 134 -0.15 7.53 -5.60
CA PHE A 134 -1.32 7.91 -6.40
C PHE A 134 -1.65 9.38 -6.14
#